data_AF-A0A8R2B4M6-F1
#
_entry.id   AF-A0A8R2B4M6-F1
#
_cell.length_a   1.000
_cell.length_b   1.000
_cell.length_c   1.000
_cell.angle_alpha   90.00
_cell.angle_beta   90.00
_cell.angle_gamma   90.00
#
_symmetry.space_group_name_H-M   'P 1'
#
loop_
_entity.id
_entity.type
_entity.pdbx_description
1 polymer ?
#
loop_
_entity_poly.entity_id
_entity_poly.type
_entity_poly.pdbx_seq_one_letter_code
_entity_poly.pdbx_strand_id
1 'polypeptide(L)'
;MMDRDISPVKRNPPGKFVGVRQKLIIINFYKNLMFEQQNIEESKKMKYKDIIKTISKTSGVGQRTVGSTLAEYKTKGTISSPNKKKEEDSDRKIRRFWPKRH
;
A
#
# COMPACT_ATOMS: atom_id res chain seq x y z
N MET A 1 15.30 -10.20 33.28
CA MET A 1 14.68 -9.25 32.33
C MET A 1 15.20 -9.62 30.95
N MET A 2 14.35 -10.05 30.02
CA MET A 2 14.78 -10.40 28.66
C MET A 2 14.46 -9.20 27.77
N ASP A 3 15.49 -8.45 27.37
CA ASP A 3 15.39 -7.46 26.31
C ASP A 3 15.09 -8.22 25.01
N ARG A 4 13.86 -8.07 24.51
CA ARG A 4 13.47 -8.61 23.21
C ARG A 4 14.23 -7.81 22.16
N ASP A 5 15.30 -8.39 21.61
CA ASP A 5 15.98 -7.93 20.40
C ASP A 5 15.00 -7.94 19.23
N ILE A 6 14.20 -6.88 19.15
CA ILE A 6 13.39 -6.56 17.99
C ILE A 6 14.39 -6.10 16.94
N SER A 7 14.83 -7.04 16.11
CA SER A 7 15.63 -6.75 14.92
C SER A 7 15.03 -5.52 14.22
N PRO A 8 15.83 -4.49 13.91
CA PRO A 8 15.30 -3.25 13.38
C PRO A 8 14.53 -3.56 12.10
N VAL A 9 13.21 -3.34 12.13
CA VAL A 9 12.35 -3.50 10.96
C VAL A 9 13.00 -2.70 9.84
N LYS A 10 13.52 -3.39 8.82
CA LYS A 10 14.25 -2.78 7.70
C LYS A 10 13.30 -1.79 7.02
N ARG A 11 13.45 -0.51 7.37
CA ARG A 11 12.59 0.55 6.85
C ARG A 11 12.87 0.70 5.36
N ASN A 12 11.81 0.86 4.58
CA ASN A 12 11.95 1.20 3.17
C ASN A 12 12.63 2.59 3.08
N PRO A 13 13.81 2.71 2.44
CA PRO A 13 14.52 3.98 2.41
C PRO A 13 13.71 5.04 1.64
N PRO A 14 13.88 6.33 2.01
CA PRO A 14 13.16 7.41 1.36
C PRO A 14 13.43 7.40 -0.15
N GLY A 15 12.38 7.65 -0.96
CA GLY A 15 12.46 7.64 -2.42
C GLY A 15 12.32 6.27 -3.09
N LYS A 16 12.26 5.16 -2.34
CA LYS A 16 11.94 3.84 -2.92
C LYS A 16 10.43 3.66 -3.09
N PHE A 17 10.05 3.10 -4.23
CA PHE A 17 8.66 2.79 -4.59
C PHE A 17 8.02 1.83 -3.58
N VAL A 18 6.83 2.18 -3.10
CA VAL A 18 6.00 1.31 -2.25
C VAL A 18 5.02 0.56 -3.16
N GLY A 19 5.25 -0.74 -3.29
CA GLY A 19 4.46 -1.61 -4.15
C GLY A 19 3.02 -1.78 -3.68
N VAL A 20 2.16 -2.26 -4.58
CA VAL A 20 0.72 -2.50 -4.32
C VAL A 20 0.50 -3.35 -3.08
N ARG A 21 1.29 -4.41 -2.91
CA ARG A 21 1.20 -5.31 -1.76
C ARG A 21 1.46 -4.57 -0.44
N GLN A 22 2.42 -3.66 -0.41
CA GLN A 22 2.71 -2.86 0.79
C GLN A 22 1.60 -1.82 1.04
N LYS A 23 1.09 -1.17 -0.01
CA LYS A 23 -0.08 -0.29 0.10
C LYS A 23 -1.31 -1.03 0.65
N LEU A 24 -1.57 -2.26 0.19
CA LEU A 24 -2.65 -3.11 0.69
C LEU A 24 -2.50 -3.43 2.18
N ILE A 25 -1.28 -3.78 2.61
CA ILE A 25 -0.99 -4.01 4.03
C ILE A 25 -1.29 -2.75 4.87
N ILE A 26 -0.87 -1.57 4.41
CA ILE A 26 -1.18 -0.28 5.07
C ILE A 26 -2.69 -0.09 5.25
N ILE A 27 -3.48 -0.36 4.21
CA ILE A 27 -4.93 -0.21 4.26
C ILE A 27 -5.58 -1.23 5.17
N ASN A 28 -5.13 -2.49 5.13
CA ASN A 28 -5.69 -3.52 5.99
C ASN A 28 -5.50 -3.16 7.48
N PHE A 29 -4.30 -2.68 7.83
CA PHE A 29 -4.05 -2.16 9.18
C PHE A 29 -4.94 -0.98 9.52
N TYR A 30 -5.14 -0.04 8.60
CA TYR A 30 -6.05 1.08 8.82
C TYR A 30 -7.49 0.62 9.07
N LYS A 31 -8.02 -0.31 8.26
CA LYS A 31 -9.37 -0.86 8.44
C LYS A 31 -9.53 -1.55 9.80
N ASN A 32 -8.55 -2.36 10.21
CA ASN A 32 -8.57 -3.01 11.51
C ASN A 32 -8.57 -2.00 12.66
N LEU A 33 -7.72 -0.97 12.59
CA LEU A 33 -7.69 0.08 13.60
C LEU A 33 -8.99 0.89 13.66
N MET A 34 -9.62 1.15 12.52
CA MET A 34 -10.93 1.82 12.48
C MET A 34 -12.03 0.93 13.06
N PHE A 35 -11.98 -0.38 12.81
CA PHE A 35 -12.91 -1.36 13.37
C PHE A 35 -12.77 -1.44 14.90
N GLU A 36 -11.55 -1.51 15.42
CA GLU A 36 -11.28 -1.49 16.86
C GLU A 36 -11.79 -0.19 17.50
N GLN A 37 -11.63 0.95 16.83
CA GLN A 37 -12.08 2.26 17.33
C GLN A 37 -13.60 2.45 17.35
N GLN A 38 -14.39 1.66 16.61
CA GLN A 38 -15.85 1.76 16.65
C GLN A 38 -16.43 1.42 18.02
N ASN A 39 -15.76 0.57 18.78
CA ASN A 39 -16.21 0.09 20.09
C ASN A 39 -15.58 0.87 21.26
N ILE A 40 -14.80 1.92 20.98
CA ILE A 40 -14.06 2.69 21.99
C ILE A 40 -14.74 4.05 22.19
N GLU A 41 -14.76 4.50 23.45
CA GLU A 41 -15.20 5.84 23.85
C GLU A 41 -14.49 6.94 23.04
N GLU A 42 -15.22 8.00 22.68
CA GLU A 42 -14.70 9.08 21.82
C GLU A 42 -13.49 9.80 22.42
N SER A 43 -13.43 9.88 23.75
CA SER A 43 -12.31 10.40 24.54
C SER A 43 -11.00 9.64 24.31
N LYS A 44 -11.09 8.36 23.92
CA LYS A 44 -9.97 7.43 23.77
C LYS A 44 -9.72 7.03 22.30
N LYS A 45 -10.49 7.58 21.35
CA LYS A 45 -10.25 7.38 19.91
C LYS A 45 -8.88 7.96 19.52
N MET A 46 -8.12 7.19 18.75
CA MET A 46 -6.81 7.62 18.29
C MET A 46 -6.92 8.72 17.23
N LYS A 47 -6.08 9.76 17.35
CA LYS A 47 -5.99 10.80 16.33
C LYS A 47 -5.35 10.25 15.06
N TYR A 48 -5.66 10.88 13.92
CA TYR A 48 -5.11 10.49 12.61
C TYR A 48 -3.58 10.46 12.57
N LYS A 49 -2.91 11.38 13.27
CA LYS A 49 -1.44 11.40 13.41
C LYS A 49 -0.90 10.15 14.12
N ASP A 50 -1.59 9.69 15.15
CA ASP A 50 -1.20 8.51 15.91
C ASP A 50 -1.44 7.24 15.10
N ILE A 51 -2.56 7.17 14.36
CA ILE A 51 -2.84 6.08 13.42
C ILE A 51 -1.72 5.95 12.39
N ILE A 52 -1.27 7.06 11.77
CA ILE A 52 -0.14 7.03 10.82
C ILE A 52 1.14 6.52 11.50
N LYS A 53 1.43 6.98 12.72
CA LYS A 53 2.62 6.58 13.47
C LYS A 53 2.60 5.09 13.82
N THR A 54 1.45 4.57 14.24
CA THR A 54 1.24 3.15 14.55
C THR A 54 1.42 2.29 13.30
N ILE A 55 0.75 2.64 12.20
CA ILE A 55 0.87 1.92 10.92
C ILE A 55 2.31 1.98 10.40
N SER A 56 2.99 3.11 10.53
CA SER A 56 4.40 3.25 10.09
C SER A 56 5.33 2.32 10.88
N LYS A 57 5.12 2.20 12.20
CA LYS A 57 5.89 1.28 13.04
C LYS A 57 5.62 -0.18 12.71
N THR A 58 4.36 -0.56 12.47
CA THR A 58 3.98 -1.95 12.22
C THR A 58 4.32 -2.40 10.81
N SER A 59 4.07 -1.57 9.79
CA SER A 59 4.32 -1.90 8.38
C SER A 59 5.78 -1.69 7.95
N GLY A 60 6.59 -0.97 8.73
CA GLY A 60 7.95 -0.58 8.36
C GLY A 60 8.01 0.45 7.22
N VAL A 61 6.87 1.02 6.82
CA VAL A 61 6.78 2.05 5.78
C VAL A 61 6.86 3.44 6.42
N GLY A 62 7.56 4.37 5.76
CA GLY A 62 7.68 5.74 6.25
C GLY A 62 6.33 6.45 6.39
N GLN A 63 6.19 7.27 7.45
CA GLN A 63 4.96 8.00 7.79
C GLN A 63 4.40 8.82 6.62
N ARG A 64 5.26 9.49 5.84
CA ARG A 64 4.85 10.28 4.67
C ARG A 64 4.13 9.43 3.63
N THR A 65 4.64 8.23 3.37
CA THR A 65 4.05 7.32 2.38
C THR A 65 2.76 6.70 2.91
N VAL A 66 2.71 6.34 4.19
CA VAL A 66 1.48 5.89 4.85
C VAL A 66 0.40 6.97 4.74
N GLY A 67 0.72 8.22 5.13
CA GLY A 67 -0.21 9.35 5.05
C GLY A 67 -0.72 9.60 3.63
N SER A 68 0.17 9.57 2.64
CA SER A 68 -0.20 9.75 1.22
C SER A 68 -1.09 8.59 0.72
N THR A 69 -0.78 7.36 1.11
CA THR A 69 -1.57 6.16 0.72
C THR A 69 -2.96 6.19 1.33
N LEU A 70 -3.08 6.61 2.60
CA LEU A 70 -4.38 6.74 3.27
C LEU A 70 -5.20 7.90 2.70
N ALA A 71 -4.56 9.02 2.36
CA ALA A 71 -5.24 10.13 1.70
C ALA A 71 -5.75 9.72 0.30
N GLU A 72 -4.91 9.03 -0.50
CA GLU A 72 -5.30 8.46 -1.79
C GLU A 72 -6.47 7.48 -1.63
N TYR A 73 -6.42 6.63 -0.62
CA TYR A 73 -7.50 5.68 -0.35
C TYR A 73 -8.81 6.36 0.08
N LYS A 74 -8.77 7.37 0.96
CA LYS A 74 -9.97 8.10 1.40
C LYS A 74 -10.64 8.85 0.27
N THR A 75 -9.85 9.37 -0.67
CA THR A 75 -10.35 10.15 -1.81
C THR A 75 -10.86 9.26 -2.95
N LYS A 76 -10.14 8.20 -3.31
CA LYS A 76 -10.47 7.34 -4.46
C LYS A 76 -11.23 6.06 -4.10
N GLY A 77 -11.25 5.66 -2.82
CA GLY A 77 -11.82 4.39 -2.35
C GLY A 77 -11.02 3.13 -2.74
N THR A 78 -9.97 3.25 -3.56
CA THR A 78 -9.17 2.14 -4.09
C THR A 78 -7.68 2.49 -4.14
N ILE A 79 -6.81 1.47 -4.05
CA ILE A 79 -5.37 1.65 -4.30
C ILE A 79 -5.11 1.44 -5.79
N SER A 80 -4.60 2.47 -6.45
CA SER A 80 -4.00 2.30 -7.76
C SER A 80 -2.47 2.20 -7.63
N SER A 81 -1.89 1.18 -8.25
CA SER A 81 -0.49 1.26 -8.69
C SER A 81 -0.47 2.05 -9.98
N PRO A 82 0.62 2.76 -10.32
CA PRO A 82 0.99 2.85 -11.72
C PRO A 82 1.14 1.40 -12.20
N ASN A 83 0.07 0.88 -12.81
CA ASN A 83 0.07 -0.45 -13.40
C ASN A 83 1.07 -0.34 -14.54
N LYS A 84 2.12 -1.18 -14.52
CA LYS A 84 2.80 -1.52 -15.77
C LYS A 84 1.71 -2.16 -16.61
N LYS A 85 1.05 -1.38 -17.47
CA LYS A 85 0.35 -1.95 -18.61
C LYS A 85 1.42 -2.79 -19.29
N LYS A 86 1.34 -4.10 -19.12
CA LYS A 86 2.05 -5.03 -19.96
C LYS A 86 1.41 -4.76 -21.32
N GLU A 87 2.04 -3.92 -22.13
CA GLU A 87 1.79 -3.94 -23.56
C GLU A 87 2.21 -5.34 -23.98
N GLU A 88 1.24 -6.27 -23.94
CA GLU A 88 1.38 -7.50 -24.69
C GLU A 88 1.48 -7.07 -26.13
N ASP A 89 2.74 -7.07 -26.57
CA ASP A 89 3.31 -6.98 -27.90
C ASP A 89 2.41 -7.70 -28.92
N SER A 90 1.28 -7.06 -29.26
CA SER A 90 0.26 -7.56 -30.18
C SER A 90 0.73 -7.50 -31.64
N ASP A 91 1.86 -6.85 -31.87
CA ASP A 91 2.54 -6.71 -33.15
C ASP A 91 3.11 -8.05 -33.66
N ARG A 92 3.48 -8.98 -32.77
CA ARG A 92 4.04 -10.29 -33.18
C ARG A 92 2.98 -11.29 -33.68
N LYS A 93 1.67 -10.97 -33.56
CA LYS A 93 0.58 -11.87 -33.96
C LYS A 93 -0.02 -11.53 -35.34
N ILE A 94 0.12 -10.29 -35.81
CA ILE A 94 -0.53 -9.82 -37.05
C ILE A 94 0.19 -10.35 -38.31
N ARG A 95 1.51 -10.57 -38.28
CA ARG A 95 2.28 -11.03 -39.47
C ARG A 95 2.14 -12.52 -39.82
N ARG A 96 1.42 -13.33 -39.02
CA ARG A 96 1.26 -14.78 -39.26
C ARG A 96 -0.05 -15.18 -39.92
N PHE A 97 -0.94 -14.23 -40.23
CA PHE A 97 -2.30 -14.53 -40.72
C PHE A 97 -2.67 -13.72 -41.97
N TRP A 98 -1.83 -13.74 -43.01
CA TRP A 98 -2.25 -13.35 -44.35
C TRP A 98 -1.74 -14.35 -45.38
N PRO A 99 -2.60 -15.19 -45.97
CA PRO A 99 -2.22 -16.03 -47.09
C PRO A 99 -2.13 -15.15 -48.34
N LYS A 100 -0.99 -15.18 -49.02
CA LYS A 100 -0.84 -14.58 -50.35
C LYS A 100 -1.84 -15.25 -51.30
N ARG A 101 -2.80 -14.49 -51.81
CA ARG A 101 -3.59 -14.90 -52.99
C ARG A 101 -2.65 -14.90 -54.19
N HIS A 102 -2.55 -16.05 -54.88
CA HIS A 102 -2.08 -16.17 -56.26
C HIS A 102 -3.27 -16.55 -57.11
#